data_AF-A0A7W0W9T2-F1
#
_entry.id   AF-A0A7W0W9T2-F1
#
_cell.length_a   1.000
_cell.length_b   1.000
_cell.length_c   1.000
_cell.angle_alpha   90.00
_cell.angle_beta   90.00
_cell.angle_gamma   90.00
#
_symmetry.space_group_name_H-M   'P 1'
#
loop_
_entity.id
_entity.type
_entity.pdbx_description
1 polymer ?
#
loop_
_entity_poly.entity_id
_entity_poly.type
_entity_poly.pdbx_seq_one_letter_code
_entity_poly.pdbx_strand_id
1 'polypeptide(L)'
;MVFIHKQGVRIAGVLALMILVIVGTLAHTTAQAAEERKCFGDVPLITDCIEGRFLRFWEANGGLSVFGYPITGAFEQVNEDTGQVYLTQYFERQRFELHPENSAPYDVLLGRLGAVKVDWASPNWREEDARARSYGFPEMPLYFEETKQNVGENLAAFWQSNGLDIDGRAGKSRAESVSLFGMPLRAEKGSSAKPYTWQVYERAILEYHPEMAGRPVLGDRLGVWYVQTKCAGRLGANLFNSETCARVAGIAYP
;
A
#
# COMPACT_ATOMS: atom_id res chain seq x y z
N MET A 1 77.91 -10.28 0.85
CA MET A 1 77.07 -10.64 -0.31
C MET A 1 75.85 -11.46 0.16
N VAL A 2 74.95 -10.92 0.98
CA VAL A 2 73.74 -11.65 1.48
C VAL A 2 72.51 -10.73 1.67
N PHE A 3 72.69 -9.40 1.74
CA PHE A 3 71.58 -8.48 2.08
C PHE A 3 70.64 -8.10 0.93
N ILE A 4 71.07 -8.22 -0.33
CA ILE A 4 70.29 -7.71 -1.48
C ILE A 4 69.22 -8.72 -1.95
N HIS A 5 69.39 -10.01 -1.68
CA HIS A 5 68.47 -11.05 -2.17
C HIS A 5 67.16 -11.15 -1.37
N LYS A 6 67.15 -10.77 -0.09
CA LYS A 6 65.94 -10.86 0.77
C LYS A 6 64.91 -9.75 0.53
N GLN A 7 65.32 -8.60 -0.04
CA GLN A 7 64.40 -7.50 -0.31
C GLN A 7 63.59 -7.71 -1.61
N GLY A 8 64.20 -8.27 -2.65
CA GLY A 8 63.50 -8.54 -3.93
C GLY A 8 62.35 -9.54 -3.80
N VAL A 9 62.52 -10.60 -3.00
CA VAL A 9 61.49 -11.62 -2.78
C VAL A 9 60.31 -11.08 -1.95
N ARG A 10 60.58 -10.18 -1.01
CA ARG A 10 59.54 -9.54 -0.18
C ARG A 10 58.68 -8.56 -0.97
N ILE A 11 59.28 -7.79 -1.87
CA ILE A 11 58.57 -6.81 -2.70
C ILE A 11 57.71 -7.52 -3.77
N ALA A 12 58.23 -8.58 -4.39
CA ALA A 12 57.48 -9.39 -5.34
C ALA A 12 56.27 -10.12 -4.69
N GLY A 13 56.45 -10.64 -3.47
CA GLY A 13 55.36 -11.28 -2.71
C GLY A 13 54.26 -10.30 -2.29
N VAL A 14 54.62 -9.07 -1.90
CA VAL A 14 53.65 -8.02 -1.53
C VAL A 14 52.89 -7.51 -2.76
N LEU A 15 53.56 -7.34 -3.91
CA LEU A 15 52.91 -6.95 -5.17
C LEU A 15 51.96 -8.04 -5.69
N ALA A 16 52.36 -9.32 -5.63
CA ALA A 16 51.48 -10.43 -6.02
C ALA A 16 50.26 -10.56 -5.11
N LEU A 17 50.43 -10.35 -3.79
CA LEU A 17 49.32 -10.33 -2.83
C LEU A 17 48.39 -9.13 -3.04
N MET A 18 48.93 -7.93 -3.34
CA MET A 18 48.11 -6.76 -3.65
C MET A 18 47.34 -6.92 -4.98
N ILE A 19 47.93 -7.53 -6.00
CA ILE A 19 47.23 -7.83 -7.26
C ILE A 19 46.11 -8.85 -7.05
N LEU A 20 46.34 -9.89 -6.22
CA LEU A 20 45.30 -10.87 -5.84
C LEU A 20 44.15 -10.24 -5.04
N VAL A 21 44.45 -9.29 -4.15
CA VAL A 21 43.42 -8.54 -3.39
C VAL A 21 42.63 -7.61 -4.31
N ILE A 22 43.28 -6.90 -5.24
CA ILE A 22 42.62 -6.00 -6.19
C ILE A 22 41.70 -6.78 -7.15
N VAL A 23 42.13 -7.95 -7.63
CA VAL A 23 41.29 -8.83 -8.48
C VAL A 23 40.12 -9.42 -7.69
N GLY A 24 40.32 -9.75 -6.40
CA GLY A 24 39.25 -10.21 -5.51
C GLY A 24 38.17 -9.16 -5.21
N THR A 25 38.56 -7.87 -5.15
CA THR A 25 37.62 -6.75 -4.92
C THR A 25 36.80 -6.37 -6.15
N LEU A 26 37.29 -6.62 -7.37
CA LEU A 26 36.55 -6.32 -8.61
C LEU A 26 35.47 -7.36 -8.94
N ALA A 27 35.54 -8.56 -8.34
CA ALA A 27 34.60 -9.65 -8.61
C ALA A 27 33.35 -9.65 -7.72
N HIS A 28 33.27 -8.79 -6.70
CA HIS A 28 32.17 -8.81 -5.71
C HIS A 28 31.00 -7.86 -6.04
N THR A 29 31.07 -7.05 -7.10
CA THR A 29 30.03 -6.03 -7.37
C THR A 29 28.94 -6.42 -8.37
N THR A 30 28.92 -7.66 -8.87
CA THR A 30 27.94 -8.07 -9.90
C THR A 30 26.86 -9.05 -9.42
N ALA A 31 26.83 -9.42 -8.13
CA ALA A 31 26.01 -10.54 -7.64
C ALA A 31 24.77 -10.18 -6.79
N GLN A 32 24.27 -8.94 -6.82
CA GLN A 32 23.08 -8.53 -6.03
C GLN A 32 22.05 -7.70 -6.80
N ALA A 33 21.88 -7.99 -8.09
CA ALA A 33 20.76 -7.48 -8.90
C ALA A 33 19.80 -8.61 -9.34
N ALA A 34 19.72 -9.68 -8.55
CA ALA A 34 18.82 -10.81 -8.81
C ALA A 34 17.43 -10.53 -8.17
N GLU A 35 16.43 -10.44 -9.06
CA GLU A 35 14.97 -10.40 -8.84
C GLU A 35 14.44 -9.39 -7.81
N GLU A 36 14.35 -8.12 -8.21
CA GLU A 36 13.42 -7.18 -7.59
C GLU A 36 11.98 -7.36 -8.15
N ARG A 37 11.53 -8.62 -8.23
CA ARG A 37 10.24 -9.02 -8.77
C ARG A 37 9.62 -10.13 -7.92
N LYS A 38 8.34 -10.00 -7.59
CA LYS A 38 7.56 -11.01 -6.87
C LYS A 38 6.30 -11.34 -7.65
N CYS A 39 6.15 -12.59 -8.07
CA CYS A 39 4.99 -13.10 -8.79
C CYS A 39 4.21 -14.12 -7.94
N PHE A 40 2.95 -14.36 -8.30
CA PHE A 40 2.05 -15.26 -7.56
C PHE A 40 1.42 -16.31 -8.49
N GLY A 41 2.26 -17.00 -9.28
CA GLY A 41 1.80 -17.89 -10.37
C GLY A 41 0.89 -19.05 -9.93
N ASP A 42 0.93 -19.42 -8.66
CA ASP A 42 0.08 -20.49 -8.09
C ASP A 42 -1.29 -19.99 -7.61
N VAL A 43 -1.54 -18.67 -7.64
CA VAL A 43 -2.81 -18.07 -7.21
C VAL A 43 -3.70 -17.82 -8.43
N PRO A 44 -4.86 -18.49 -8.53
CA PRO A 44 -5.75 -18.30 -9.66
C PRO A 44 -6.12 -16.84 -9.88
N LEU A 45 -6.18 -16.42 -11.14
CA LEU A 45 -6.49 -15.04 -11.57
C LEU A 45 -5.48 -13.96 -11.12
N ILE A 46 -4.37 -14.32 -10.48
CA ILE A 46 -3.28 -13.39 -10.17
C ILE A 46 -2.12 -13.69 -11.11
N THR A 47 -2.01 -12.89 -12.17
CA THR A 47 -0.97 -13.06 -13.20
C THR A 47 0.06 -11.94 -13.20
N ASP A 48 -0.19 -10.83 -12.50
CA ASP A 48 0.75 -9.73 -12.40
C ASP A 48 1.77 -9.96 -11.29
N CYS A 49 2.90 -9.30 -11.43
CA CYS A 49 3.97 -9.29 -10.46
C CYS A 49 4.15 -7.89 -9.88
N ILE A 50 4.78 -7.82 -8.72
CA ILE A 50 5.19 -6.58 -8.07
C ILE A 50 6.67 -6.42 -8.32
N GLU A 51 7.10 -5.24 -8.75
CA GLU A 51 8.50 -4.99 -9.11
C GLU A 51 9.05 -3.71 -8.47
N GLY A 52 10.37 -3.63 -8.41
CA GLY A 52 11.09 -2.39 -8.13
C GLY A 52 10.71 -1.73 -6.80
N ARG A 53 10.48 -0.41 -6.86
CA ARG A 53 10.15 0.40 -5.69
C ARG A 53 8.83 -0.02 -5.01
N PHE A 54 7.85 -0.48 -5.79
CA PHE A 54 6.58 -0.99 -5.25
C PHE A 54 6.76 -2.30 -4.49
N LEU A 55 7.63 -3.20 -4.96
CA LEU A 55 7.93 -4.44 -4.22
C LEU A 55 8.54 -4.12 -2.86
N ARG A 56 9.57 -3.25 -2.82
CA ARG A 56 10.18 -2.82 -1.56
C ARG A 56 9.17 -2.16 -0.61
N PHE A 57 8.28 -1.32 -1.14
CA PHE A 57 7.22 -0.70 -0.34
C PHE A 57 6.25 -1.73 0.21
N TRP A 58 5.77 -2.64 -0.65
CA TRP A 58 4.82 -3.68 -0.28
C TRP A 58 5.40 -4.58 0.82
N GLU A 59 6.65 -5.04 0.69
CA GLU A 59 7.31 -5.91 1.67
C GLU A 59 7.55 -5.20 3.00
N ALA A 60 7.99 -3.93 2.97
CA ALA A 60 8.23 -3.15 4.20
C ALA A 60 6.94 -2.83 4.97
N ASN A 61 5.79 -2.80 4.30
CA ASN A 61 4.53 -2.33 4.88
C ASN A 61 3.50 -3.45 5.11
N GLY A 62 3.97 -4.67 5.37
CA GLY A 62 3.13 -5.81 5.76
C GLY A 62 2.54 -6.64 4.61
N GLY A 63 2.93 -6.32 3.37
CA GLY A 63 2.70 -7.12 2.18
C GLY A 63 1.29 -7.67 2.03
N LEU A 64 1.20 -9.00 1.92
CA LEU A 64 -0.05 -9.69 1.58
C LEU A 64 -1.17 -9.42 2.59
N SER A 65 -0.84 -9.32 3.88
CA SER A 65 -1.85 -9.08 4.93
C SER A 65 -2.46 -7.68 4.88
N VAL A 66 -1.73 -6.70 4.36
CA VAL A 66 -2.16 -5.28 4.34
C VAL A 66 -2.73 -4.91 2.96
N PHE A 67 -2.02 -5.24 1.89
CA PHE A 67 -2.38 -4.81 0.54
C PHE A 67 -3.08 -5.89 -0.29
N GLY A 68 -2.79 -7.16 -0.01
CA GLY A 68 -3.22 -8.28 -0.85
C GLY A 68 -2.34 -8.50 -2.07
N TYR A 69 -2.87 -9.30 -3.00
CA TYR A 69 -2.24 -9.60 -4.28
C TYR A 69 -2.29 -8.41 -5.26
N PRO A 70 -1.33 -8.29 -6.19
CA PRO A 70 -1.44 -7.35 -7.31
C PRO A 70 -2.59 -7.78 -8.22
N ILE A 71 -3.43 -6.84 -8.63
CA ILE A 71 -4.53 -7.08 -9.57
C ILE A 71 -4.33 -6.37 -10.91
N THR A 72 -3.25 -5.61 -11.04
CA THR A 72 -2.73 -5.05 -12.30
C THR A 72 -1.20 -5.14 -12.29
N GLY A 73 -0.58 -5.03 -13.47
CA GLY A 73 0.80 -4.59 -13.58
C GLY A 73 0.92 -3.11 -13.18
N ALA A 74 2.15 -2.61 -13.06
CA ALA A 74 2.38 -1.18 -12.92
C ALA A 74 2.26 -0.48 -14.29
N PHE A 75 1.58 0.65 -14.35
CA PHE A 75 1.39 1.43 -15.59
C PHE A 75 1.22 2.93 -15.26
N GLU A 76 1.54 3.79 -16.23
CA GLU A 76 1.34 5.23 -16.08
C GLU A 76 -0.15 5.56 -16.07
N GLN A 77 -0.60 6.25 -15.03
CA GLN A 77 -1.99 6.68 -14.86
C GLN A 77 -2.05 8.16 -14.50
N VAL A 78 -3.00 8.88 -15.09
CA VAL A 78 -3.39 10.21 -14.61
C VAL A 78 -4.08 10.07 -13.25
N ASN A 79 -3.54 10.74 -12.24
CA ASN A 79 -4.20 10.94 -10.96
C ASN A 79 -5.36 11.95 -11.17
N GLU A 80 -6.59 11.50 -10.94
CA GLU A 80 -7.80 12.28 -11.23
C GLU A 80 -7.96 13.53 -10.35
N ASP A 81 -7.32 13.56 -9.17
CA ASP A 81 -7.37 14.70 -8.24
C ASP A 81 -6.41 15.83 -8.64
N THR A 82 -5.23 15.47 -9.16
CA THR A 82 -4.12 16.41 -9.44
C THR A 82 -3.87 16.65 -10.91
N GLY A 83 -4.37 15.78 -11.79
CA GLY A 83 -4.11 15.79 -13.24
C GLY A 83 -2.69 15.37 -13.62
N GLN A 84 -1.84 15.01 -12.66
CA GLN A 84 -0.47 14.55 -12.90
C GLN A 84 -0.44 13.07 -13.26
N VAL A 85 0.61 12.65 -13.95
CA VAL A 85 0.82 11.25 -14.34
C VAL A 85 1.80 10.60 -13.38
N TYR A 86 1.41 9.46 -12.82
CA TYR A 86 2.26 8.66 -11.94
C TYR A 86 2.22 7.19 -12.35
N LEU A 87 3.36 6.52 -12.19
CA LEU A 87 3.41 5.06 -12.23
C LEU A 87 2.50 4.53 -11.12
N THR A 88 1.54 3.70 -11.48
CA THR A 88 0.45 3.25 -10.62
C THR A 88 0.30 1.74 -10.69
N GLN A 89 0.04 1.08 -9.55
CA GLN A 89 -0.32 -0.34 -9.51
C GLN A 89 -1.47 -0.58 -8.54
N TYR A 90 -2.44 -1.40 -8.93
CA TYR A 90 -3.55 -1.79 -8.08
C TYR A 90 -3.27 -3.14 -7.42
N PHE A 91 -3.61 -3.21 -6.14
CA PHE A 91 -3.62 -4.40 -5.30
C PHE A 91 -5.05 -4.68 -4.85
N GLU A 92 -5.31 -5.83 -4.23
CA GLU A 92 -6.67 -6.14 -3.79
C GLU A 92 -7.30 -5.03 -2.93
N ARG A 93 -6.52 -4.41 -2.03
CA ARG A 93 -7.03 -3.43 -1.05
C ARG A 93 -6.61 -1.99 -1.31
N GLN A 94 -5.58 -1.75 -2.12
CA GLN A 94 -4.95 -0.43 -2.26
C GLN A 94 -4.51 -0.13 -3.69
N ARG A 95 -4.36 1.15 -4.00
CA ARG A 95 -3.71 1.67 -5.21
C ARG A 95 -2.41 2.34 -4.80
N PHE A 96 -1.29 1.94 -5.38
CA PHE A 96 0.01 2.59 -5.16
C PHE A 96 0.28 3.57 -6.28
N GLU A 97 0.81 4.73 -5.94
CA GLU A 97 1.29 5.77 -6.85
C GLU A 97 2.73 6.11 -6.50
N LEU A 98 3.63 6.12 -7.48
CA LEU A 98 5.03 6.52 -7.31
C LEU A 98 5.19 8.03 -7.53
N HIS A 99 5.62 8.72 -6.48
CA HIS A 99 5.89 10.15 -6.43
C HIS A 99 7.40 10.41 -6.30
N PRO A 100 8.16 10.39 -7.43
CA PRO A 100 9.62 10.53 -7.41
C PRO A 100 10.12 11.89 -6.91
N GLU A 101 9.23 12.89 -6.83
CA GLU A 101 9.50 14.19 -6.24
C GLU A 101 9.63 14.15 -4.71
N ASN A 102 9.13 13.11 -4.07
CA ASN A 102 9.25 12.90 -2.64
C ASN A 102 10.45 11.99 -2.32
N SER A 103 11.05 12.18 -1.14
CA SER A 103 12.05 11.25 -0.63
C SER A 103 11.36 10.06 0.05
N ALA A 104 11.96 8.87 -0.07
CA ALA A 104 11.52 7.70 0.68
C ALA A 104 11.48 8.00 2.20
N PRO A 105 10.48 7.49 2.93
CA PRO A 105 9.45 6.51 2.50
C PRO A 105 8.18 7.13 1.86
N TYR A 106 8.14 8.45 1.60
CA TYR A 106 6.95 9.16 1.11
C TYR A 106 6.82 9.21 -0.43
N ASP A 107 7.71 8.53 -1.13
CA ASP A 107 7.74 8.40 -2.58
C ASP A 107 6.75 7.36 -3.11
N VAL A 108 6.12 6.55 -2.26
CA VAL A 108 4.97 5.72 -2.65
C VAL A 108 3.77 6.14 -1.81
N LEU A 109 2.74 6.65 -2.48
CA LEU A 109 1.51 7.08 -1.84
C LEU A 109 0.37 6.13 -2.15
N LEU A 110 -0.56 6.01 -1.20
CA LEU A 110 -1.75 5.20 -1.33
C LEU A 110 -2.92 6.06 -1.83
N GLY A 111 -3.58 5.61 -2.89
CA GLY A 111 -4.75 6.26 -3.48
C GLY A 111 -5.95 6.29 -2.54
N ARG A 112 -6.80 7.31 -2.68
CA ARG A 112 -7.95 7.57 -1.81
C ARG A 112 -9.18 6.73 -2.17
N LEU A 113 -9.02 5.41 -2.29
CA LEU A 113 -10.07 4.51 -2.78
C LEU A 113 -11.33 4.49 -1.89
N GLY A 114 -11.19 4.73 -0.59
CA GLY A 114 -12.34 4.80 0.32
C GLY A 114 -13.19 6.05 0.06
N ALA A 115 -12.54 7.19 -0.19
CA ALA A 115 -13.21 8.42 -0.61
C ALA A 115 -13.95 8.22 -1.95
N VAL A 116 -13.26 7.63 -2.94
CA VAL A 116 -13.87 7.34 -4.25
C VAL A 116 -15.10 6.45 -4.13
N LYS A 117 -15.05 5.41 -3.29
CA LYS A 117 -16.19 4.50 -3.10
C LYS A 117 -17.38 5.18 -2.45
N VAL A 118 -17.18 5.99 -1.40
CA VAL A 118 -18.31 6.69 -0.75
C VAL A 118 -18.91 7.77 -1.65
N ASP A 119 -18.08 8.49 -2.43
CA ASP A 119 -18.57 9.47 -3.39
C ASP A 119 -19.37 8.79 -4.52
N TRP A 120 -18.97 7.59 -4.95
CA TRP A 120 -19.73 6.81 -5.93
C TRP A 120 -21.05 6.26 -5.36
N ALA A 121 -21.02 5.69 -4.16
CA ALA A 121 -22.18 5.03 -3.55
C ALA A 121 -23.20 6.03 -2.96
N SER A 122 -22.75 7.22 -2.56
CA SER A 122 -23.58 8.23 -1.89
C SER A 122 -23.08 9.64 -2.23
N PRO A 123 -23.31 10.16 -3.45
CA PRO A 123 -22.69 11.41 -3.91
C PRO A 123 -22.92 12.65 -3.03
N ASN A 124 -24.00 12.69 -2.25
CA ASN A 124 -24.35 13.81 -1.36
C ASN A 124 -24.14 13.48 0.13
N TRP A 125 -23.28 12.50 0.43
CA TRP A 125 -23.10 12.00 1.79
C TRP A 125 -22.65 13.09 2.77
N ARG A 126 -21.87 14.06 2.32
CA ARG A 126 -21.36 15.15 3.16
C ARG A 126 -22.50 16.05 3.64
N GLU A 127 -23.41 16.40 2.74
CA GLU A 127 -24.59 17.20 3.06
C GLU A 127 -25.59 16.42 3.91
N GLU A 128 -25.74 15.11 3.66
CA GLU A 128 -26.54 14.21 4.50
C GLU A 128 -26.01 14.16 5.93
N ASP A 129 -24.73 13.89 6.10
CA ASP A 129 -24.10 13.79 7.43
C ASP A 129 -24.12 15.14 8.14
N ALA A 130 -23.90 16.24 7.42
CA ALA A 130 -24.02 17.59 7.97
C ALA A 130 -25.43 17.89 8.49
N ARG A 131 -26.47 17.53 7.73
CA ARG A 131 -27.87 17.70 8.15
C ARG A 131 -28.24 16.80 9.32
N ALA A 132 -27.77 15.55 9.31
CA ALA A 132 -27.99 14.58 10.37
C ALA A 132 -27.17 14.88 11.64
N ARG A 133 -26.21 15.82 11.56
CA ARG A 133 -25.21 16.08 12.59
C ARG A 133 -24.45 14.80 12.96
N SER A 134 -24.18 13.96 11.96
CA SER A 134 -23.44 12.69 12.08
C SER A 134 -21.93 12.92 12.18
N TYR A 135 -21.52 13.94 12.94
CA TYR A 135 -20.13 14.25 13.21
C TYR A 135 -19.61 13.45 14.40
N GLY A 136 -18.30 13.32 14.45
CA GLY A 136 -17.59 12.98 15.66
C GLY A 136 -17.73 14.06 16.75
N PHE A 137 -17.38 13.68 17.96
CA PHE A 137 -17.37 14.52 19.15
C PHE A 137 -15.92 14.88 19.49
N PRO A 138 -15.52 16.18 19.52
CA PRO A 138 -14.14 16.60 19.83
C PRO A 138 -13.60 16.09 21.17
N GLU A 139 -14.47 15.86 22.14
CA GLU A 139 -14.16 15.30 23.46
C GLU A 139 -13.88 13.79 23.44
N MET A 140 -14.26 13.09 22.37
CA MET A 140 -14.05 11.65 22.24
C MET A 140 -12.66 11.34 21.66
N PRO A 141 -12.06 10.17 22.00
CA PRO A 141 -10.74 9.80 21.50
C PRO A 141 -10.65 9.74 19.97
N LEU A 142 -9.43 9.88 19.45
CA LEU A 142 -9.11 9.78 18.02
C LEU A 142 -9.97 10.70 17.12
N TYR A 143 -10.25 11.91 17.60
CA TYR A 143 -10.92 12.95 16.82
C TYR A 143 -10.00 13.58 15.77
N PHE A 144 -10.55 13.85 14.59
CA PHE A 144 -9.92 14.55 13.47
C PHE A 144 -10.70 15.83 13.21
N GLU A 145 -10.01 16.96 13.38
CA GLU A 145 -10.59 18.30 13.23
C GLU A 145 -10.91 18.60 11.76
N GLU A 146 -10.09 18.09 10.85
CA GLU A 146 -10.16 18.28 9.40
C GLU A 146 -11.42 17.65 8.80
N THR A 147 -11.82 16.48 9.31
CA THR A 147 -12.99 15.75 8.81
C THR A 147 -14.18 15.80 9.76
N LYS A 148 -13.99 16.34 10.98
CA LYS A 148 -14.99 16.37 12.04
C LYS A 148 -15.47 14.97 12.42
N GLN A 149 -14.59 13.97 12.38
CA GLN A 149 -14.90 12.57 12.66
C GLN A 149 -13.97 11.99 13.72
N ASN A 150 -14.46 11.02 14.49
CA ASN A 150 -13.63 10.14 15.30
C ASN A 150 -13.38 8.83 14.56
N VAL A 151 -12.30 8.14 14.91
CA VAL A 151 -12.22 6.69 14.66
C VAL A 151 -13.23 6.00 15.57
N GLY A 152 -14.10 5.15 15.00
CA GLY A 152 -15.13 4.43 15.75
C GLY A 152 -14.54 3.54 16.83
N GLU A 153 -15.22 3.44 17.97
CA GLU A 153 -14.72 2.74 19.17
C GLU A 153 -14.28 1.29 18.88
N ASN A 154 -15.09 0.53 18.15
CA ASN A 154 -14.79 -0.86 17.77
C ASN A 154 -13.60 -0.99 16.79
N LEU A 155 -13.21 0.10 16.13
CA LEU A 155 -12.11 0.14 15.16
C LEU A 155 -10.85 0.80 15.72
N ALA A 156 -10.95 1.52 16.84
CA ALA A 156 -9.88 2.36 17.38
C ALA A 156 -8.59 1.57 17.64
N ALA A 157 -8.68 0.42 18.30
CA ALA A 157 -7.51 -0.41 18.61
C ALA A 157 -6.83 -0.95 17.35
N PHE A 158 -7.63 -1.39 16.35
CA PHE A 158 -7.09 -1.86 15.08
C PHE A 158 -6.41 -0.71 14.32
N TRP A 159 -7.09 0.43 14.22
CA TRP A 159 -6.55 1.60 13.53
C TRP A 159 -5.24 2.09 14.17
N GLN A 160 -5.17 2.16 15.50
CA GLN A 160 -3.96 2.59 16.23
C GLN A 160 -2.79 1.61 16.16
N SER A 161 -3.05 0.32 15.93
CA SER A 161 -2.01 -0.72 15.88
C SER A 161 -1.56 -1.05 14.45
N ASN A 162 -2.22 -0.48 13.44
CA ASN A 162 -1.91 -0.71 12.04
C ASN A 162 -1.60 0.61 11.34
N GLY A 163 -0.60 0.58 10.47
CA GLY A 163 -0.11 1.75 9.76
C GLY A 163 1.05 1.37 8.86
N LEU A 164 1.44 2.28 7.98
CA LEU A 164 2.70 2.12 7.23
C LEU A 164 3.88 2.11 8.21
N ASP A 165 5.00 1.48 7.83
CA ASP A 165 6.27 1.61 8.55
C ASP A 165 7.08 2.73 7.92
N ILE A 166 7.06 3.89 8.59
CA ILE A 166 7.65 5.13 8.07
C ILE A 166 8.93 5.47 8.84
N ASP A 167 9.02 5.12 10.12
CA ASP A 167 10.14 5.49 10.98
C ASP A 167 10.93 4.29 11.54
N GLY A 168 10.53 3.06 11.21
CA GLY A 168 11.20 1.83 11.64
C GLY A 168 11.05 1.53 13.13
N ARG A 169 10.18 2.23 13.84
CA ARG A 169 9.98 2.06 15.28
C ARG A 169 8.95 0.99 15.57
N ALA A 170 9.07 0.38 16.76
CA ALA A 170 8.07 -0.56 17.25
C ALA A 170 6.75 0.17 17.57
N GLY A 171 5.63 -0.44 17.21
CA GLY A 171 4.30 0.16 17.34
C GLY A 171 3.92 1.01 16.13
N LYS A 172 2.82 1.75 16.25
CA LYS A 172 2.35 2.66 15.20
C LYS A 172 1.98 4.01 15.77
N SER A 173 2.52 5.05 15.15
CA SER A 173 2.15 6.43 15.39
C SER A 173 0.83 6.76 14.70
N ARG A 174 0.17 7.82 15.16
CA ARG A 174 -1.02 8.35 14.48
C ARG A 174 -0.75 8.67 13.01
N ALA A 175 0.42 9.20 12.69
CA ALA A 175 0.80 9.55 11.32
C ALA A 175 0.86 8.31 10.43
N GLU A 176 1.48 7.21 10.90
CA GLU A 176 1.57 5.95 10.17
C GLU A 176 0.20 5.31 9.91
N SER A 177 -0.70 5.35 10.89
CA SER A 177 -2.08 4.89 10.74
C SER A 177 -2.85 5.75 9.72
N VAL A 178 -2.67 7.08 9.75
CA VAL A 178 -3.23 7.98 8.73
C VAL A 178 -2.64 7.70 7.35
N SER A 179 -1.35 7.40 7.25
CA SER A 179 -0.73 7.10 5.95
C SER A 179 -1.26 5.81 5.33
N LEU A 180 -1.66 4.81 6.14
CA LEU A 180 -2.28 3.58 5.64
C LEU A 180 -3.78 3.77 5.32
N PHE A 181 -4.58 4.23 6.30
CA PHE A 181 -6.04 4.25 6.17
C PHE A 181 -6.59 5.59 5.66
N GLY A 182 -5.88 6.68 5.92
CA GLY A 182 -6.39 8.04 5.76
C GLY A 182 -7.21 8.51 6.97
N MET A 183 -7.68 9.75 6.87
CA MET A 183 -8.57 10.31 7.88
C MET A 183 -9.97 9.65 7.81
N PRO A 184 -10.68 9.49 8.94
CA PRO A 184 -12.05 9.00 8.93
C PRO A 184 -12.94 10.01 8.21
N LEU A 185 -13.77 9.54 7.28
CA LEU A 185 -14.66 10.35 6.45
C LEU A 185 -16.12 10.24 6.90
N ARG A 186 -16.60 9.01 7.05
CA ARG A 186 -18.01 8.72 7.34
C ARG A 186 -18.12 7.47 8.19
N ALA A 187 -18.82 7.57 9.31
CA ALA A 187 -19.22 6.40 10.08
C ALA A 187 -20.50 5.81 9.48
N GLU A 188 -20.53 4.49 9.31
CA GLU A 188 -21.79 3.77 9.07
C GLU A 188 -22.05 2.81 10.24
N LYS A 189 -23.16 3.05 10.93
CA LYS A 189 -23.59 2.18 12.03
C LYS A 189 -24.30 0.98 11.42
N GLY A 190 -24.04 -0.21 11.97
CA GLY A 190 -24.64 -1.45 11.50
C GLY A 190 -26.15 -1.32 11.30
N SER A 191 -26.64 -1.99 10.26
CA SER A 191 -28.06 -2.03 9.92
C SER A 191 -28.57 -3.47 10.01
N SER A 192 -29.88 -3.67 9.91
CA SER A 192 -30.43 -5.02 9.77
C SER A 192 -29.89 -5.75 8.53
N ALA A 193 -29.46 -5.02 7.50
CA ALA A 193 -28.83 -5.56 6.30
C ALA A 193 -27.32 -5.80 6.44
N LYS A 194 -26.64 -5.06 7.33
CA LYS A 194 -25.22 -5.20 7.65
C LYS A 194 -25.05 -5.25 9.17
N PRO A 195 -25.05 -6.45 9.80
CA PRO A 195 -25.01 -6.58 11.26
C PRO A 195 -23.64 -6.26 11.88
N TYR A 196 -22.70 -5.75 11.08
CA TYR A 196 -21.36 -5.32 11.48
C TYR A 196 -21.23 -3.80 11.41
N THR A 197 -20.34 -3.23 12.22
CA THR A 197 -20.04 -1.79 12.16
C THR A 197 -19.03 -1.55 11.03
N TRP A 198 -19.16 -0.49 10.26
CA TRP A 198 -18.12 -0.14 9.31
C TRP A 198 -17.89 1.36 9.22
N GLN A 199 -16.69 1.75 8.78
CA GLN A 199 -16.33 3.15 8.68
C GLN A 199 -15.48 3.40 7.44
N VAL A 200 -15.81 4.48 6.73
CA VAL A 200 -15.04 4.98 5.60
C VAL A 200 -13.92 5.85 6.10
N TYR A 201 -12.73 5.60 5.56
CA TYR A 201 -11.55 6.43 5.63
C TYR A 201 -11.17 6.85 4.21
N GLU A 202 -10.25 7.79 4.06
CA GLU A 202 -9.85 8.24 2.72
C GLU A 202 -9.36 7.10 1.82
N ARG A 203 -8.62 6.12 2.38
CA ARG A 203 -7.95 5.05 1.62
C ARG A 203 -8.48 3.66 1.92
N ALA A 204 -9.40 3.53 2.88
CA ALA A 204 -9.87 2.23 3.34
C ALA A 204 -11.34 2.30 3.78
N ILE A 205 -11.99 1.14 3.75
CA ILE A 205 -13.21 0.90 4.52
C ILE A 205 -12.87 -0.22 5.49
N LEU A 206 -13.10 0.02 6.78
CA LEU A 206 -12.87 -0.96 7.83
C LEU A 206 -14.20 -1.47 8.36
N GLU A 207 -14.30 -2.78 8.50
CA GLU A 207 -15.51 -3.49 8.94
C GLU A 207 -15.19 -4.26 10.22
N TYR A 208 -15.98 -4.06 11.27
CA TYR A 208 -15.88 -4.75 12.55
C TYR A 208 -16.98 -5.81 12.70
N HIS A 209 -16.53 -7.06 12.72
CA HIS A 209 -17.27 -8.31 12.79
C HIS A 209 -17.02 -9.00 14.15
N PRO A 210 -17.86 -8.76 15.16
CA PRO A 210 -17.67 -9.36 16.49
C PRO A 210 -17.73 -10.89 16.50
N GLU A 211 -18.38 -11.50 15.51
CA GLU A 211 -18.48 -12.94 15.33
C GLU A 211 -17.16 -13.61 14.89
N MET A 212 -16.23 -12.84 14.32
CA MET A 212 -14.95 -13.36 13.84
C MET A 212 -13.89 -13.31 14.93
N ALA A 213 -13.92 -14.30 15.82
CA ALA A 213 -12.95 -14.45 16.90
C ALA A 213 -11.50 -14.36 16.37
N GLY A 214 -10.71 -13.46 16.96
CA GLY A 214 -9.27 -13.30 16.69
C GLY A 214 -8.90 -12.27 15.60
N ARG A 215 -9.77 -12.01 14.62
CA ARG A 215 -9.56 -10.97 13.58
C ARG A 215 -10.87 -10.25 13.26
N PRO A 216 -11.41 -9.47 14.22
CA PRO A 216 -12.72 -8.88 14.05
C PRO A 216 -12.74 -7.73 13.05
N VAL A 217 -11.58 -7.20 12.62
CA VAL A 217 -11.53 -6.10 11.66
C VAL A 217 -11.02 -6.56 10.30
N LEU A 218 -11.81 -6.27 9.25
CA LEU A 218 -11.43 -6.48 7.86
C LEU A 218 -11.28 -5.15 7.13
N GLY A 219 -10.30 -5.11 6.24
CA GLY A 219 -10.20 -4.06 5.22
C GLY A 219 -10.85 -4.53 3.93
N ASP A 220 -11.74 -3.69 3.40
CA ASP A 220 -12.43 -3.92 2.13
C ASP A 220 -11.44 -4.05 0.95
N ARG A 221 -11.79 -4.85 -0.06
CA ARG A 221 -10.98 -5.07 -1.28
C ARG A 221 -11.18 -3.95 -2.30
N LEU A 222 -10.93 -2.72 -1.89
CA LEU A 222 -11.25 -1.53 -2.66
C LEU A 222 -10.55 -1.45 -4.01
N GLY A 223 -9.36 -2.04 -4.16
CA GLY A 223 -8.69 -2.08 -5.45
C GLY A 223 -9.42 -2.99 -6.43
N VAL A 224 -9.88 -4.17 -5.98
CA VAL A 224 -10.72 -5.07 -6.80
C VAL A 224 -11.97 -4.34 -7.25
N TRP A 225 -12.70 -3.74 -6.31
CA TRP A 225 -13.91 -2.96 -6.60
C TRP A 225 -13.66 -1.86 -7.63
N TYR A 226 -12.60 -1.08 -7.46
CA TYR A 226 -12.29 0.04 -8.34
C TYR A 226 -12.03 -0.43 -9.78
N VAL A 227 -11.19 -1.46 -9.94
CA VAL A 227 -10.86 -2.02 -11.26
C VAL A 227 -12.12 -2.59 -11.94
N GLN A 228 -12.92 -3.38 -11.22
CA GLN A 228 -14.17 -3.93 -11.75
C GLN A 228 -15.15 -2.81 -12.19
N THR A 229 -15.29 -1.77 -11.37
CA THR A 229 -16.24 -0.68 -11.62
C THR A 229 -15.82 0.17 -12.83
N LYS A 230 -14.51 0.44 -12.99
CA LYS A 230 -13.95 1.10 -14.18
C LYS A 230 -14.10 0.24 -15.44
N CYS A 231 -13.78 -1.05 -15.36
CA CYS A 231 -13.98 -2.01 -16.46
C CYS A 231 -15.43 -2.07 -16.93
N ALA A 232 -16.39 -1.95 -16.01
CA ALA A 232 -17.82 -1.90 -16.30
C ALA A 232 -18.31 -0.52 -16.81
N GLY A 233 -17.44 0.49 -16.91
CA GLY A 233 -17.81 1.85 -17.30
C GLY A 233 -18.70 2.58 -16.29
N ARG A 234 -18.71 2.14 -15.03
CA ARG A 234 -19.57 2.68 -13.95
C ARG A 234 -18.88 3.74 -13.09
N LEU A 235 -17.58 3.97 -13.33
CA LEU A 235 -16.77 4.97 -12.63
C LEU A 235 -15.99 5.81 -13.66
N GLY A 236 -16.69 6.42 -14.60
CA GLY A 236 -16.05 7.14 -15.72
C GLY A 236 -15.43 6.19 -16.75
N ALA A 237 -14.45 6.69 -17.51
CA ALA A 237 -13.81 5.94 -18.59
C ALA A 237 -13.03 4.72 -18.06
N ASN A 238 -13.08 3.62 -18.83
CA ASN A 238 -12.28 2.44 -18.54
C ASN A 238 -10.78 2.75 -18.74
N LEU A 239 -9.97 2.39 -17.75
CA LEU A 239 -8.51 2.60 -17.74
C LEU A 239 -7.73 1.30 -18.02
N PHE A 240 -8.41 0.15 -18.08
CA PHE A 240 -7.78 -1.17 -18.08
C PHE A 240 -8.04 -1.90 -19.39
N ASN A 241 -7.04 -2.67 -19.83
CA ASN A 241 -7.18 -3.51 -21.03
C ASN A 241 -8.19 -4.67 -20.79
N SER A 242 -8.64 -5.27 -21.88
CA SER A 242 -9.66 -6.33 -21.84
C SER A 242 -9.22 -7.57 -21.03
N GLU A 243 -7.93 -7.91 -21.07
CA GLU A 243 -7.37 -9.03 -20.30
C GLU A 243 -7.46 -8.79 -18.79
N THR A 244 -7.04 -7.61 -18.34
CA THR A 244 -7.15 -7.18 -16.94
C THR A 244 -8.61 -7.22 -16.49
N CYS A 245 -9.50 -6.66 -17.30
CA CYS A 245 -10.93 -6.65 -16.98
C CYS A 245 -11.54 -8.05 -16.90
N ALA A 246 -11.23 -8.94 -17.85
CA ALA A 246 -11.74 -10.30 -17.86
C ALA A 246 -11.28 -11.09 -16.63
N ARG A 247 -10.01 -10.95 -16.26
CA ARG A 247 -9.42 -11.64 -15.11
C ARG A 247 -9.98 -11.13 -13.79
N VAL A 248 -10.00 -9.81 -13.59
CA VAL A 248 -10.48 -9.21 -12.34
C VAL A 248 -11.99 -9.41 -12.16
N ALA A 249 -12.78 -9.56 -13.22
CA ALA A 249 -14.19 -9.93 -13.13
C ALA A 249 -14.43 -11.31 -12.46
N GLY A 250 -13.44 -12.21 -12.50
CA GLY A 250 -13.48 -13.49 -11.79
C GLY A 250 -13.07 -13.43 -10.32
N ILE A 251 -12.50 -12.32 -9.86
CA ILE A 251 -12.08 -12.15 -8.46
C ILE A 251 -13.32 -11.78 -7.64
N ALA A 252 -13.67 -12.62 -6.67
CA ALA A 252 -14.78 -12.35 -5.78
C ALA A 252 -14.56 -11.05 -4.99
N TYR A 253 -15.54 -10.16 -5.11
CA TYR A 253 -15.70 -8.97 -4.30
C TYR A 253 -16.94 -9.17 -3.42
N PRO A 254 -16.77 -9.30 -2.09
CA PRO A 254 -17.87 -9.60 -1.17
C PRO A 254 -18.91 -8.47 -1.06
#